data_AF-A0AAV0JKE9-F1
#
_entry.id   AF-A0AAV0JKE9-F1
#
_cell.length_a   1.000
_cell.length_b   1.000
_cell.length_c   1.000
_cell.angle_alpha   90.00
_cell.angle_beta   90.00
_cell.angle_gamma   90.00
#
_symmetry.space_group_name_H-M   'P 1'
#
loop_
_entity.id
_entity.type
_entity.pdbx_description
1 polymer ?
#
loop_
_entity_poly.entity_id
_entity_poly.type
_entity_poly.pdbx_seq_one_letter_code
_entity_poly.pdbx_strand_id
1 'polypeptide(L)'
;MFLPEHILINVAPNFCVGSAVGFKLDSLLKLSDTRARNNKMTLMHYLCKLLAEKMPTLLDFGKDLAHLEAASKIQLKTLAEEMQAVSKGLEKVEQELAASENDGAISAGFQKVLKNFLHTAEAEVRSLISLYSEVGRNADGLSQYFGEDPARCPFEQGLVVKCCHFPWP
;
A
#
# COMPACT_ATOMS: atom_id res chain seq x y z
N MET A 1 -40.26 9.20 2.76
CA MET A 1 -40.47 7.82 3.24
C MET A 1 -39.85 7.74 4.62
N PHE A 2 -40.70 7.84 5.65
CA PHE A 2 -40.31 7.93 7.05
C PHE A 2 -39.70 6.60 7.51
N LEU A 3 -38.52 6.65 8.13
CA LEU A 3 -37.96 5.52 8.87
C LEU A 3 -38.33 5.67 10.35
N PRO A 4 -38.69 4.57 11.03
CA PRO A 4 -39.24 4.59 12.37
C PRO A 4 -38.20 4.96 13.43
N GLU A 5 -38.71 5.50 14.52
CA GLU A 5 -38.01 6.10 15.63
C GLU A 5 -37.11 5.10 16.40
N HIS A 6 -36.07 5.67 17.03
CA HIS A 6 -35.16 5.08 18.03
C HIS A 6 -33.87 4.39 17.54
N ILE A 7 -32.99 5.15 16.88
CA ILE A 7 -31.54 5.04 17.13
C ILE A 7 -30.99 6.45 17.34
N LEU A 8 -31.02 6.93 18.58
CA LEU A 8 -30.19 8.07 19.00
C LEU A 8 -28.74 7.57 19.06
N ILE A 9 -28.01 7.73 17.96
CA ILE A 9 -26.55 7.68 17.97
C ILE A 9 -26.10 8.96 18.66
N ASN A 10 -25.70 8.86 19.93
CA ASN A 10 -25.04 9.97 20.62
C ASN A 10 -23.63 10.14 20.00
N VAL A 11 -23.57 10.85 18.88
CA VAL A 11 -22.31 11.38 18.35
C VAL A 11 -21.90 12.49 19.30
N ALA A 12 -20.73 12.35 19.94
CA ALA A 12 -20.17 13.32 20.88
C ALA A 12 -20.22 14.76 20.33
N PRO A 13 -20.38 15.80 21.17
CA PRO A 13 -20.92 17.11 20.77
C PRO A 13 -19.95 18.05 20.03
N ASN A 14 -18.87 17.56 19.40
CA ASN A 14 -17.87 18.40 18.74
C ASN A 14 -17.57 18.02 17.28
N PHE A 15 -18.54 17.48 16.55
CA PHE A 15 -18.42 17.35 15.11
C PHE A 15 -19.60 18.06 14.45
N CYS A 16 -19.34 19.18 13.78
CA CYS A 16 -20.29 19.78 12.85
C CYS A 16 -20.49 18.83 11.65
N VAL A 17 -21.30 17.77 11.81
CA VAL A 17 -21.61 16.74 10.78
C VAL A 17 -22.93 17.02 10.05
N GLY A 18 -23.18 18.27 9.66
CA GLY A 18 -24.35 18.62 8.85
C GLY A 18 -24.10 18.62 7.35
N SER A 19 -22.84 18.75 6.92
CA SER A 19 -22.50 19.06 5.51
C SER A 19 -21.10 18.57 5.09
N ALA A 20 -20.61 17.48 5.67
CA ALA A 20 -19.34 16.88 5.25
C ALA A 20 -19.54 16.09 3.95
N VAL A 21 -18.71 16.38 2.93
CA VAL A 21 -18.71 15.66 1.64
C VAL A 21 -17.85 14.39 1.70
N GLY A 22 -17.01 14.23 2.73
CA GLY A 22 -16.17 13.06 2.94
C GLY A 22 -15.63 12.95 4.37
N PHE A 23 -14.90 11.86 4.64
CA PHE A 23 -14.27 11.56 5.92
C PHE A 23 -12.85 11.02 5.71
N LYS A 24 -11.96 11.23 6.69
CA LYS A 24 -10.64 10.58 6.71
C LYS A 24 -10.78 9.10 7.02
N LEU A 25 -9.94 8.25 6.43
CA LEU A 25 -9.98 6.79 6.67
C LEU A 25 -9.81 6.39 8.14
N ASP A 26 -9.04 7.14 8.94
CA ASP A 26 -8.92 6.91 10.39
C ASP A 26 -10.27 6.97 11.13
N SER A 27 -11.26 7.62 10.53
CA SER A 27 -12.61 7.71 11.09
C SER A 27 -13.36 6.38 10.98
N LEU A 28 -12.96 5.49 10.06
CA LEU A 28 -13.57 4.16 9.95
C LEU A 28 -13.39 3.37 11.24
N LEU A 29 -12.20 3.39 11.85
CA LEU A 29 -11.93 2.68 13.11
C LEU A 29 -12.91 3.07 14.24
N LYS A 30 -13.37 4.33 14.26
CA LYS A 30 -14.32 4.85 15.26
C LYS A 30 -15.74 4.30 15.10
N LEU A 31 -16.06 3.71 13.95
CA LEU A 31 -17.36 3.08 13.72
C LEU A 31 -17.55 1.82 14.58
N SER A 32 -16.45 1.15 14.92
CA SER A 32 -16.45 0.00 15.83
C SER A 32 -16.64 0.40 17.30
N ASP A 33 -16.23 1.62 17.66
CA ASP A 33 -16.36 2.16 19.02
C ASP A 33 -17.72 2.81 19.28
N THR A 34 -18.38 3.30 18.23
CA THR A 34 -19.67 3.98 18.34
C THR A 34 -20.80 2.97 18.54
N ARG A 35 -21.47 3.01 19.69
CA ARG A 35 -22.53 2.05 20.08
C ARG A 35 -23.92 2.68 20.11
N ALA A 36 -24.92 1.86 19.78
CA ALA A 36 -26.31 2.19 20.04
C ALA A 36 -26.57 2.33 21.54
N ARG A 37 -27.62 3.07 21.93
CA ARG A 37 -27.99 3.34 23.34
C ARG A 37 -28.13 2.08 24.21
N ASN A 38 -28.44 0.94 23.61
CA ASN A 38 -28.60 -0.35 24.30
C ASN A 38 -27.29 -1.16 24.39
N ASN A 39 -26.16 -0.62 23.91
CA ASN A 39 -24.82 -1.24 23.84
C ASN A 39 -24.73 -2.59 23.09
N LYS A 40 -25.82 -3.07 22.48
CA LYS A 40 -25.88 -4.38 21.80
C LYS A 40 -25.33 -4.35 20.37
N MET A 41 -25.24 -3.17 19.74
CA MET A 41 -24.84 -3.03 18.34
C MET A 41 -23.95 -1.80 18.16
N THR A 42 -22.86 -1.95 17.39
CA THR A 42 -22.01 -0.81 16.98
C THR A 42 -22.50 -0.24 15.65
N LEU A 43 -22.04 0.96 15.30
CA LEU A 43 -22.35 1.57 14.00
C LEU A 43 -21.83 0.71 12.83
N MET A 44 -20.70 0.03 13.00
CA MET A 44 -20.20 -0.95 12.04
C MET A 44 -21.19 -2.10 11.81
N HIS A 45 -21.71 -2.73 12.87
CA HIS A 45 -22.69 -3.81 12.74
C HIS A 45 -23.96 -3.34 12.00
N TYR A 46 -24.41 -2.13 12.27
CA TYR A 46 -25.55 -1.53 11.56
C TYR A 46 -25.24 -1.35 10.07
N LEU A 47 -24.05 -0.84 9.75
CA LEU A 47 -23.61 -0.62 8.37
C LEU A 47 -23.55 -1.94 7.59
N CYS A 48 -22.96 -3.00 8.16
CA CYS A 48 -22.91 -4.32 7.53
C CYS A 48 -24.30 -4.87 7.25
N LYS A 49 -25.24 -4.71 8.20
CA LYS A 49 -26.65 -5.10 8.00
C LYS A 49 -27.29 -4.31 6.85
N LEU A 50 -27.09 -3.00 6.81
CA LEU A 50 -27.63 -2.15 5.74
C LEU A 50 -27.04 -2.52 4.37
N LEU A 51 -25.74 -2.81 4.31
CA LEU A 51 -25.08 -3.27 3.09
C LEU A 51 -25.65 -4.62 2.62
N ALA A 52 -25.85 -5.58 3.53
CA ALA A 52 -26.48 -6.85 3.19
C ALA A 52 -27.89 -6.69 2.61
N GLU A 53 -28.68 -5.74 3.13
CA GLU A 53 -30.04 -5.49 2.67
C GLU A 53 -30.12 -4.68 1.36
N LYS A 54 -29.18 -3.76 1.11
CA LYS A 54 -29.27 -2.79 0.02
C LYS A 54 -28.27 -3.03 -1.11
N MET A 55 -27.07 -3.51 -0.79
CA MET A 55 -25.93 -3.65 -1.70
C MET A 55 -25.08 -4.87 -1.32
N PRO A 56 -25.64 -6.10 -1.41
CA PRO A 56 -24.98 -7.31 -0.92
C PRO A 56 -23.66 -7.61 -1.63
N THR A 57 -23.48 -7.15 -2.87
CA THR A 57 -22.23 -7.28 -3.62
C THR A 57 -21.04 -6.58 -2.94
N LEU A 58 -21.30 -5.56 -2.14
CA LEU A 58 -20.24 -4.86 -1.40
C LEU A 58 -19.75 -5.68 -0.21
N LEU A 59 -20.47 -6.68 0.29
CA LEU A 59 -19.98 -7.49 1.42
C LEU A 59 -18.67 -8.22 1.09
N ASP A 60 -18.41 -8.44 -0.20
CA ASP A 60 -17.23 -9.14 -0.70
C ASP A 60 -16.06 -8.20 -1.05
N PHE A 61 -16.13 -6.88 -0.80
CA PHE A 61 -15.05 -5.93 -1.18
C PHE A 61 -13.69 -6.33 -0.57
N GLY A 62 -13.68 -7.05 0.56
CA GLY A 62 -12.45 -7.54 1.18
C GLY A 62 -11.64 -8.47 0.26
N LYS A 63 -12.29 -9.16 -0.68
CA LYS A 63 -11.63 -10.01 -1.70
C LYS A 63 -10.83 -9.17 -2.69
N ASP A 64 -11.29 -7.95 -3.00
CA ASP A 64 -10.57 -7.01 -3.85
C ASP A 64 -9.32 -6.44 -3.16
N LEU A 65 -9.23 -6.61 -1.83
CA LEU A 65 -8.13 -6.16 -0.98
C LEU A 65 -7.21 -7.31 -0.51
N ALA A 66 -7.23 -8.47 -1.18
CA ALA A 66 -6.49 -9.67 -0.74
C ALA A 66 -4.98 -9.45 -0.53
N HIS A 67 -4.35 -8.54 -1.27
CA HIS A 67 -2.92 -8.23 -1.15
C HIS A 67 -2.61 -7.15 -0.12
N LEU A 68 -3.62 -6.52 0.46
CA LEU A 68 -3.46 -5.38 1.36
C LEU A 68 -2.64 -5.76 2.60
N GLU A 69 -2.94 -6.92 3.21
CA GLU A 69 -2.21 -7.40 4.40
C GLU A 69 -0.72 -7.63 4.09
N ALA A 70 -0.43 -8.33 2.99
CA ALA A 70 0.95 -8.55 2.55
C ALA A 70 1.66 -7.23 2.25
N ALA A 71 0.99 -6.31 1.54
CA ALA A 71 1.53 -4.99 1.21
C ALA A 71 1.82 -4.15 2.47
N SER A 72 1.02 -4.27 3.53
CA SER A 72 1.23 -3.51 4.78
C SER A 72 2.50 -3.90 5.53
N LYS A 73 3.08 -5.07 5.21
CA LYS A 73 4.31 -5.58 5.83
C LYS A 73 5.56 -5.21 5.04
N ILE A 74 5.42 -4.65 3.84
CA ILE A 74 6.55 -4.27 2.98
C ILE A 74 7.20 -3.02 3.55
N GLN A 75 8.51 -3.09 3.75
CA GLN A 75 9.30 -1.92 4.12
C GLN A 75 9.93 -1.29 2.87
N LEU A 76 9.37 -0.19 2.35
CA LEU A 76 9.89 0.56 1.21
C LEU A 76 11.31 1.06 1.44
N LYS A 77 11.68 1.38 2.68
CA LYS A 77 13.06 1.77 2.99
C LYS A 77 14.02 0.60 2.73
N THR A 78 13.72 -0.56 3.28
CA THR A 78 14.51 -1.79 3.06
C THR A 78 14.54 -2.15 1.58
N LEU A 79 13.40 -2.06 0.89
CA LEU A 79 13.31 -2.32 -0.55
C LEU A 79 14.20 -1.37 -1.37
N ALA A 80 14.28 -0.09 -0.97
CA ALA A 80 15.18 0.88 -1.60
C ALA A 80 16.65 0.50 -1.41
N GLU A 81 17.01 0.10 -0.19
CA GLU A 81 18.37 -0.33 0.16
C GLU A 81 18.78 -1.57 -0.64
N GLU A 82 17.89 -2.56 -0.76
CA GLU A 82 18.12 -3.77 -1.57
C GLU A 82 18.27 -3.44 -3.06
N MET A 83 17.38 -2.62 -3.62
CA MET A 83 17.48 -2.16 -5.03
C MET A 83 18.81 -1.44 -5.29
N GLN A 84 19.23 -0.57 -4.37
CA GLN A 84 20.51 0.13 -4.47
C GLN A 84 21.69 -0.83 -4.38
N ALA A 85 21.62 -1.84 -3.50
CA ALA A 85 22.66 -2.85 -3.36
C ALA A 85 22.82 -3.67 -4.65
N VAL A 86 21.73 -4.07 -5.29
CA VAL A 86 21.75 -4.79 -6.58
C VAL A 86 22.34 -3.89 -7.68
N SER A 87 21.89 -2.63 -7.76
CA SER A 87 22.39 -1.68 -8.77
C SER A 87 23.90 -1.44 -8.64
N LYS A 88 24.39 -1.20 -7.41
CA LYS A 88 25.83 -1.07 -7.14
C LYS A 88 26.61 -2.36 -7.39
N GLY A 89 25.97 -3.51 -7.16
CA GLY A 89 26.55 -4.81 -7.49
C GLY A 89 26.81 -4.92 -8.99
N LEU A 90 25.84 -4.52 -9.82
CA LEU A 90 25.96 -4.52 -11.26
C LEU A 90 27.07 -3.56 -11.74
N GLU A 91 27.13 -2.33 -11.21
CA GLU A 91 28.18 -1.36 -11.52
C GLU A 91 29.59 -1.92 -11.24
N LYS A 92 29.76 -2.68 -10.15
CA LYS A 92 31.04 -3.34 -9.86
C LYS A 92 31.37 -4.41 -10.89
N VAL A 93 30.39 -5.19 -11.32
CA VAL A 93 30.58 -6.22 -12.35
C VAL A 93 30.99 -5.58 -13.69
N GLU A 94 30.41 -4.44 -14.05
CA GLU A 94 30.83 -3.65 -15.21
C GLU A 94 32.27 -3.14 -15.08
N GLN A 95 32.66 -2.66 -13.90
CA GLN A 95 34.04 -2.22 -13.63
C GLN A 95 35.05 -3.36 -13.73
N GLU A 96 34.73 -4.54 -13.20
CA GLU A 96 35.58 -5.73 -13.32
C GLU A 96 35.72 -6.18 -14.78
N LEU A 97 34.64 -6.10 -15.57
CA LEU A 97 34.72 -6.38 -17.00
C LEU A 97 35.67 -5.40 -17.71
N ALA A 98 35.54 -4.10 -17.44
CA ALA A 98 36.40 -3.07 -18.02
C ALA A 98 37.87 -3.22 -17.59
N ALA A 99 38.13 -3.56 -16.32
CA ALA A 99 39.47 -3.81 -15.82
C ALA A 99 40.13 -5.00 -16.54
N SER A 100 39.35 -6.07 -16.77
CA SER A 100 39.84 -7.30 -17.40
C SER A 100 40.23 -7.16 -18.88
N GLU A 101 39.89 -6.04 -19.53
CA GLU A 101 40.34 -5.76 -20.90
C GLU A 101 41.87 -5.59 -20.98
N ASN A 102 42.51 -5.18 -19.88
CA ASN A 102 43.96 -5.01 -19.80
C ASN A 102 44.73 -6.32 -19.57
N ASP A 103 44.04 -7.42 -19.25
CA ASP A 103 44.66 -8.71 -18.90
C ASP A 103 45.01 -9.57 -20.14
N GLY A 104 44.71 -9.07 -21.34
CA GLY A 104 45.03 -9.74 -22.60
C GLY A 104 44.27 -11.06 -22.81
N ALA A 105 44.88 -12.02 -23.49
CA ALA A 105 44.19 -13.24 -23.93
C ALA A 105 43.72 -14.17 -22.79
N ILE A 106 44.26 -14.00 -21.58
CA ILE A 106 43.96 -14.86 -20.42
C ILE A 106 42.54 -14.59 -19.90
N SER A 107 42.01 -13.37 -20.05
CA SER A 107 40.68 -12.97 -19.58
C SER A 107 39.55 -13.19 -20.59
N ALA A 108 39.84 -13.68 -21.81
CA ALA A 108 38.84 -13.82 -22.88
C ALA A 108 37.62 -14.68 -22.49
N GLY A 109 37.84 -15.77 -21.74
CA GLY A 109 36.76 -16.61 -21.22
C GLY A 109 35.91 -15.89 -20.16
N PHE A 110 36.55 -15.16 -19.26
CA PHE A 110 35.90 -14.35 -18.22
C PHE A 110 35.04 -13.23 -18.83
N GLN A 111 35.61 -12.47 -19.76
CA GLN A 111 34.89 -11.40 -20.47
C GLN A 111 33.65 -11.91 -21.19
N LYS A 112 33.73 -13.08 -21.85
CA LYS A 112 32.57 -13.67 -22.55
C LYS A 112 31.45 -14.03 -21.58
N VAL A 113 31.76 -14.63 -20.44
CA VAL A 113 30.76 -15.00 -19.41
C VAL A 113 30.14 -13.75 -18.81
N LEU A 114 30.95 -12.74 -18.46
CA LEU A 114 30.48 -11.48 -17.90
C LEU A 114 29.58 -10.71 -18.85
N LYS A 115 29.92 -10.60 -20.14
CA LYS A 115 29.08 -9.92 -21.13
C LYS A 115 27.69 -10.57 -21.24
N ASN A 116 27.63 -11.89 -21.21
CA ASN A 116 26.35 -12.61 -21.23
C ASN A 116 25.53 -12.38 -19.95
N PHE A 117 26.21 -12.38 -18.79
CA PHE A 117 25.58 -12.08 -17.51
C PHE A 117 25.03 -10.65 -17.47
N LEU A 118 25.85 -9.66 -17.82
CA LEU A 118 25.49 -8.24 -17.83
C LEU A 118 24.29 -7.97 -18.73
N HIS A 119 24.24 -8.58 -19.92
CA HIS A 119 23.09 -8.41 -20.83
C HIS A 119 21.75 -8.76 -20.17
N THR A 120 21.73 -9.81 -19.34
CA THR A 120 20.52 -10.22 -18.61
C THR A 120 20.32 -9.37 -17.35
N ALA A 121 21.38 -9.18 -16.58
CA ALA A 121 21.32 -8.47 -15.30
C ALA A 121 20.93 -6.99 -15.45
N GLU A 122 21.41 -6.31 -16.49
CA GLU A 122 21.03 -4.93 -16.81
C GLU A 122 19.53 -4.80 -17.07
N ALA A 123 18.93 -5.76 -17.79
CA ALA A 123 17.50 -5.77 -18.06
C ALA A 123 16.68 -5.97 -16.77
N GLU A 124 17.10 -6.89 -15.90
CA GLU A 124 16.46 -7.15 -14.61
C GLU A 124 16.59 -5.94 -13.66
N VAL A 125 17.77 -5.32 -13.55
CA VAL A 125 17.98 -4.12 -12.72
C VAL A 125 17.14 -2.94 -13.23
N ARG A 126 17.08 -2.74 -14.55
CA ARG A 126 16.23 -1.72 -15.15
C ARG A 126 14.74 -1.96 -14.83
N SER A 127 14.30 -3.22 -14.91
CA SER A 127 12.94 -3.62 -14.56
C SER A 127 12.65 -3.33 -13.08
N LEU A 128 13.56 -3.71 -12.18
CA LEU A 128 13.44 -3.46 -10.75
C LEU A 128 13.31 -1.96 -10.41
N ILE A 129 14.15 -1.11 -11.01
CA ILE A 129 14.10 0.35 -10.83
C ILE A 129 12.75 0.92 -11.30
N SER A 130 12.25 0.42 -12.44
CA SER A 130 10.96 0.84 -12.99
C SER A 130 9.80 0.47 -12.06
N LEU A 131 9.78 -0.79 -11.57
CA LEU A 131 8.75 -1.29 -10.64
C LEU A 131 8.78 -0.52 -9.32
N TYR A 132 9.96 -0.29 -8.75
CA TYR A 132 10.09 0.50 -7.52
C TYR A 132 9.55 1.93 -7.70
N SER A 133 9.88 2.57 -8.83
CA SER A 133 9.39 3.91 -9.16
C SER A 133 7.87 3.94 -9.33
N GLU A 134 7.29 2.87 -9.89
CA GLU A 134 5.84 2.73 -10.04
C GLU A 134 5.14 2.57 -8.69
N VAL A 135 5.69 1.75 -7.79
CA VAL A 135 5.19 1.62 -6.40
C VAL A 135 5.14 2.98 -5.71
N GLY A 136 6.21 3.79 -5.84
CA GLY A 136 6.24 5.16 -5.30
C GLY A 136 5.12 6.05 -5.85
N ARG A 137 4.95 6.10 -7.18
CA ARG A 137 3.87 6.89 -7.81
C ARG A 137 2.48 6.43 -7.40
N ASN A 138 2.26 5.12 -7.32
CA ASN A 138 0.97 4.56 -6.92
C ASN A 138 0.67 4.86 -5.44
N ALA A 139 1.68 4.81 -4.56
CA ALA A 139 1.56 5.19 -3.16
C ALA A 139 1.17 6.67 -2.98
N ASP A 140 1.82 7.56 -3.74
CA ASP A 140 1.52 8.99 -3.73
C ASP A 140 0.12 9.28 -4.25
N GLY A 141 -0.26 8.66 -5.39
CA GLY A 141 -1.59 8.79 -5.97
C GLY A 141 -2.69 8.29 -5.04
N LEU A 142 -2.44 7.18 -4.33
CA LEU A 142 -3.35 6.64 -3.33
C LEU A 142 -3.54 7.59 -2.14
N SER A 143 -2.45 8.19 -1.65
CA SER A 143 -2.50 9.18 -0.58
C SER A 143 -3.34 10.39 -0.98
N GLN A 144 -3.14 10.91 -2.20
CA GLN A 144 -3.91 12.02 -2.74
C GLN A 144 -5.40 11.68 -2.92
N TYR A 145 -5.71 10.48 -3.42
CA TYR A 145 -7.09 10.03 -3.63
C TYR A 145 -7.91 10.04 -2.32
N PHE A 146 -7.28 9.67 -1.20
CA PHE A 146 -7.92 9.69 0.11
C PHE A 146 -7.79 11.03 0.87
N GLY A 147 -7.25 12.07 0.21
CA GLY A 147 -7.08 13.40 0.80
C GLY A 147 -6.03 13.45 1.91
N GLU A 148 -5.09 12.51 1.92
CA GLU A 148 -3.92 12.52 2.80
C GLU A 148 -2.71 13.17 2.10
N ASP A 149 -1.78 13.69 2.90
CA ASP A 149 -0.55 14.30 2.39
C ASP A 149 0.55 13.23 2.22
N PRO A 150 1.04 12.98 0.99
CA PRO A 150 2.10 11.99 0.73
C PRO A 150 3.38 12.24 1.55
N ALA A 151 3.71 13.50 1.85
CA ALA A 151 4.89 13.84 2.65
C ALA A 151 4.73 13.50 4.14
N ARG A 152 3.48 13.32 4.60
CA ARG A 152 3.14 13.06 6.01
C ARG A 152 2.61 11.65 6.24
N CYS A 153 2.36 10.89 5.16
CA CYS A 153 1.89 9.51 5.20
C CYS A 153 2.81 8.63 4.33
N PRO A 154 3.97 8.21 4.86
CA PRO A 154 4.79 7.20 4.20
C PRO A 154 3.95 5.94 3.94
N PHE A 155 4.18 5.26 2.82
CA PHE A 155 3.47 4.03 2.43
C PHE A 155 3.28 3.02 3.58
N GLU A 156 4.31 2.89 4.42
CA GLU A 156 4.34 1.96 5.57
C GLU A 156 3.51 2.40 6.79
N GLN A 157 3.19 3.69 6.91
CA GLN A 157 2.37 4.24 8.00
C GLN A 157 0.98 4.66 7.52
N GLY A 158 0.77 4.68 6.20
CA GLY A 158 -0.43 5.17 5.55
C GLY A 158 -1.53 4.11 5.38
N LEU A 159 -2.29 4.32 4.30
CA LEU A 159 -3.56 3.67 3.95
C LEU A 159 -3.64 2.15 4.22
N VAL A 160 -2.55 1.45 3.90
CA VAL A 160 -2.52 -0.01 3.86
C VAL A 160 -2.64 -0.57 5.28
N VAL A 161 -1.90 -0.04 6.25
CA VAL A 161 -2.00 -0.45 7.66
C VAL A 161 -3.36 -0.09 8.27
N LYS A 162 -3.89 1.09 7.92
CA LYS A 162 -5.19 1.59 8.41
C LYS A 162 -6.35 0.71 7.94
N CYS A 163 -6.31 0.25 6.70
CA CYS A 163 -7.29 -0.66 6.14
C CYS A 163 -7.05 -2.13 6.58
N CYS A 164 -5.82 -2.57 6.85
CA CYS A 164 -5.54 -3.91 7.37
C CYS A 164 -6.00 -4.13 8.82
N HIS A 165 -5.90 -3.11 9.67
CA HIS A 165 -6.36 -3.20 11.07
C HIS A 165 -7.88 -3.01 11.20
N PHE A 166 -8.56 -2.71 10.11
CA PHE A 166 -10.01 -2.65 10.12
C PHE A 166 -10.57 -4.08 10.13
N PRO A 167 -11.37 -4.47 11.13
CA PRO A 167 -12.03 -5.77 11.13
C PRO A 167 -13.12 -5.75 10.06
N TRP A 168 -12.73 -6.15 8.84
CA TRP A 168 -13.67 -6.34 7.75
C TRP A 168 -14.62 -7.50 8.10
N PRO A 169 -15.93 -7.35 7.84
CA PRO A 169 -16.93 -8.38 8.11
C PRO A 169 -16.78 -9.63 7.24
#